data_AF-A0A1F6Z2S9-F1
#
_entry.id   AF-A0A1F6Z2S9-F1
#
_cell.length_a   1.000
_cell.length_b   1.000
_cell.length_c   1.000
_cell.angle_alpha   90.00
_cell.angle_beta   90.00
_cell.angle_gamma   90.00
#
_symmetry.space_group_name_H-M   'P 1'
#
loop_
_entity.id
_entity.type
_entity.pdbx_description
1 polymer ?
#
loop_
_entity_poly.entity_id
_entity_poly.type
_entity_poly.pdbx_seq_one_letter_code
_entity_poly.pdbx_strand_id
1 'polypeptide(L)'
;MALESNVLDKATISFPWSLTLGQLRLLTDHVAETVKGSIHYDLSYAIRAGYETGVVGFRREDNIDFDGKVTLPNPPYLFDRFNFIYKHKDPAKIYGMQFQAKPGKPNSNYNPDVVQLWQDVRTAIENFFDDNPETNRHD
;
A
#
# COMPACT_ATOMS: atom_id res chain seq x y z
N MET A 1 -10.08 -27.71 13.60
CA MET A 1 -9.13 -26.60 13.77
C MET A 1 -9.28 -25.69 12.57
N ALA A 2 -9.78 -24.47 12.75
CA ALA A 2 -9.79 -23.50 11.66
C ALA A 2 -8.33 -23.08 11.41
N LEU A 3 -7.87 -23.15 10.16
CA LEU A 3 -6.61 -22.52 9.77
C LEU A 3 -6.78 -21.03 10.06
N GLU A 4 -6.05 -20.50 11.05
CA GLU A 4 -6.05 -19.06 11.28
C GLU A 4 -5.61 -18.37 9.98
N SER A 5 -6.41 -17.41 9.51
CA SER A 5 -6.06 -16.60 8.34
C SER A 5 -4.67 -16.01 8.55
N ASN A 6 -3.81 -16.17 7.53
CA ASN A 6 -2.45 -15.68 7.55
C ASN A 6 -2.47 -14.17 7.79
N VAL A 7 -1.69 -13.67 8.74
CA VAL A 7 -1.67 -12.23 9.06
C VAL A 7 -1.32 -11.38 7.84
N LEU A 8 -0.59 -11.93 6.87
CA LEU A 8 -0.31 -11.26 5.59
C LEU A 8 -1.58 -10.95 4.81
N ASP A 9 -2.60 -11.82 4.85
CA ASP A 9 -3.87 -11.60 4.15
C ASP A 9 -4.62 -10.41 4.78
N LYS A 10 -4.53 -10.27 6.11
CA LYS A 10 -5.11 -9.13 6.84
C LYS A 10 -4.35 -7.84 6.59
N ALA A 11 -3.03 -7.90 6.56
CA ALA A 11 -2.15 -6.77 6.31
C ALA A 11 -2.16 -6.31 4.85
N THR A 12 -2.68 -7.13 3.92
CA THR A 12 -2.73 -6.83 2.49
C THR A 12 -4.13 -6.39 2.06
N ILE A 13 -4.21 -5.24 1.42
CA ILE A 13 -5.44 -4.67 0.86
C ILE A 13 -5.27 -4.61 -0.65
N SER A 14 -5.99 -5.49 -1.36
CA SER A 14 -6.01 -5.52 -2.82
C SER A 14 -7.03 -4.51 -3.35
N PHE A 15 -6.66 -3.76 -4.38
CA PHE A 15 -7.57 -2.85 -5.06
C PHE A 15 -8.41 -3.60 -6.11
N PRO A 16 -9.71 -3.27 -6.27
CA PRO A 16 -10.55 -3.88 -7.29
C PRO A 16 -10.06 -3.65 -8.72
N TRP A 17 -9.40 -2.51 -8.96
CA TRP A 17 -8.75 -2.15 -10.21
C TRP A 17 -7.48 -1.32 -9.94
N SER A 18 -6.59 -1.22 -10.92
CA SER A 18 -5.30 -0.56 -10.73
C SER A 18 -5.42 0.96 -10.72
N LEU A 19 -4.78 1.62 -9.76
CA LEU A 19 -4.72 3.07 -9.68
C LEU A 19 -3.52 3.63 -10.44
N THR A 20 -3.72 4.75 -11.13
CA THR A 20 -2.65 5.67 -11.52
C THR A 20 -2.14 6.45 -10.30
N LEU A 21 -0.99 7.11 -10.43
CA LEU A 21 -0.45 8.00 -9.38
C LEU A 21 -1.43 9.10 -8.94
N GLY A 22 -2.15 9.69 -9.89
CA GLY A 22 -3.15 10.72 -9.59
C GLY A 22 -4.31 10.18 -8.76
N GLN A 23 -4.82 9.00 -9.11
CA GLN A 23 -5.87 8.32 -8.34
C GLN A 23 -5.37 7.84 -6.99
N LEU A 24 -4.11 7.40 -6.90
CA LEU A 24 -3.49 7.03 -5.64
C LEU A 24 -3.49 8.19 -4.65
N ARG A 25 -3.17 9.41 -5.11
CA ARG A 25 -3.21 10.60 -4.27
C ARG A 25 -4.61 10.88 -3.73
N LEU A 26 -5.63 10.79 -4.58
CA LEU A 26 -7.03 10.94 -4.17
C LEU A 26 -7.43 9.88 -3.13
N LEU A 27 -7.00 8.63 -3.33
CA LEU A 27 -7.21 7.56 -2.36
C LEU A 27 -6.52 7.88 -1.02
N THR A 28 -5.26 8.31 -1.02
CA THR A 28 -4.53 8.61 0.22
C THR A 28 -5.15 9.77 0.99
N ASP A 29 -5.62 10.80 0.28
CA ASP A 29 -6.31 11.95 0.89
C ASP A 29 -7.62 11.48 1.53
N HIS A 30 -8.42 10.68 0.81
CA HIS A 30 -9.67 10.10 1.32
C HIS A 30 -9.45 9.21 2.55
N VAL A 31 -8.42 8.37 2.55
CA VAL A 31 -8.10 7.51 3.71
C VAL A 31 -7.69 8.38 4.90
N ALA A 32 -6.83 9.38 4.70
CA ALA A 32 -6.41 10.29 5.78
C ALA A 32 -7.60 11.01 6.43
N GLU A 33 -8.54 11.51 5.62
CA GLU A 33 -9.78 12.13 6.09
C GLU A 33 -10.68 11.13 6.85
N THR A 34 -10.87 9.94 6.29
CA THR A 34 -11.78 8.92 6.84
C THR A 34 -11.28 8.33 8.14
N VAL A 35 -10.00 7.94 8.20
CA VAL A 35 -9.40 7.38 9.43
C VAL A 35 -9.04 8.47 10.44
N LYS A 36 -9.25 9.76 10.12
CA LYS A 36 -8.85 10.92 10.92
C LYS A 36 -7.36 10.87 11.28
N GLY A 37 -6.56 10.39 10.35
CA GLY A 37 -5.13 10.15 10.50
C GLY A 37 -4.30 11.07 9.61
N SER A 38 -3.00 10.86 9.66
CA SER A 38 -2.07 11.42 8.67
C SER A 38 -1.43 10.26 7.91
N ILE A 39 -1.46 10.35 6.58
CA ILE A 39 -0.73 9.45 5.70
C ILE A 39 0.46 10.21 5.15
N HIS A 40 1.65 9.70 5.42
CA HIS A 40 2.88 10.13 4.79
C HIS A 40 3.31 9.03 3.84
N TYR A 41 3.63 9.36 2.59
CA TYR A 41 4.21 8.42 1.65
C TYR A 41 5.31 9.12 0.87
N ASP A 42 6.37 8.38 0.57
CA ASP A 42 7.47 8.85 -0.25
C ASP A 42 7.39 8.17 -1.63
N LEU A 43 7.48 8.97 -2.68
CA LEU A 43 7.56 8.51 -4.06
C LEU A 43 9.01 8.60 -4.52
N SER A 44 9.73 7.49 -4.41
CA SER A 44 11.15 7.45 -4.74
C SER A 44 11.38 6.74 -6.07
N TYR A 45 11.83 7.47 -7.08
CA TYR A 45 12.31 6.89 -8.34
C TYR A 45 13.79 6.51 -8.19
N ALA A 46 14.09 5.23 -8.01
CA ALA A 46 15.46 4.74 -7.98
C ALA A 46 15.90 4.28 -9.37
N ILE A 47 16.62 5.14 -10.09
CA ILE A 47 17.34 4.75 -11.31
C ILE A 47 18.59 3.96 -10.87
N ARG A 48 18.52 2.63 -10.90
CA ARG A 48 19.70 1.79 -10.66
C ARG A 48 20.52 1.66 -11.95
N ALA A 49 21.59 2.44 -12.06
CA ALA A 49 22.63 2.18 -13.05
C ALA A 49 23.39 0.89 -12.66
N GLY A 50 23.16 -0.20 -13.40
CA GLY A 50 23.97 -1.41 -13.27
C GLY A 50 25.27 -1.26 -14.04
N TYR A 51 26.41 -1.44 -13.38
CA TYR A 51 27.69 -1.64 -14.05
C TYR A 51 27.91 -3.15 -14.26
N GLU A 52 27.68 -3.64 -15.47
CA GLU A 52 28.35 -4.85 -15.94
C GLU A 52 29.69 -4.42 -16.57
N THR A 53 30.78 -5.00 -16.07
CA THR A 53 32.11 -4.78 -16.61
C THR A 53 32.16 -5.24 -18.06
N GLY A 54 32.09 -4.29 -19.01
CA GLY A 54 32.56 -4.49 -20.38
C GLY A 54 31.59 -4.16 -21.53
N VAL A 55 30.32 -3.82 -21.30
CA VAL A 55 29.38 -3.51 -22.39
C VAL A 55 28.56 -2.27 -22.05
N VAL A 56 28.41 -1.40 -23.06
CA VAL A 56 27.62 -0.15 -23.08
C VAL A 56 26.35 -0.27 -22.21
N GLY A 57 26.21 0.68 -21.28
CA GLY A 57 25.24 0.64 -20.19
C GLY A 57 23.81 0.27 -20.61
N PHE A 58 23.34 -0.88 -20.12
CA PHE A 58 21.94 -1.22 -20.16
C PHE A 58 21.20 -0.38 -19.11
N ARG A 59 20.22 0.42 -19.57
CA ARG A 59 19.20 1.02 -18.68
C ARG A 59 18.41 -0.13 -18.06
N ARG A 60 18.67 -0.43 -16.78
CA ARG A 60 17.93 -1.43 -16.01
C ARG A 60 16.78 -0.74 -15.27
N GLU A 61 15.67 -1.47 -15.21
CA GLU A 61 14.33 -1.13 -14.75
C GLU A 61 14.27 -0.10 -13.61
N ASP A 62 13.39 0.90 -13.81
CA ASP A 62 13.05 1.93 -12.83
C ASP A 62 12.39 1.25 -11.62
N ASN A 63 13.12 1.10 -10.52
CA ASN A 63 12.52 0.67 -9.26
C ASN A 63 11.85 1.89 -8.65
N ILE A 64 10.51 1.94 -8.72
CA ILE A 64 9.75 2.93 -7.97
C ILE A 64 9.46 2.32 -6.60
N ASP A 65 10.05 2.88 -5.55
CA ASP A 65 9.68 2.52 -4.18
C ASP A 65 8.55 3.42 -3.71
N PHE A 66 7.56 2.79 -3.09
CA PHE A 66 6.28 3.37 -2.75
C PHE A 66 5.93 2.94 -1.33
N ASP A 67 6.61 3.52 -0.35
CA ASP A 67 6.37 3.25 1.07
C ASP A 67 5.71 4.43 1.76
N GLY A 68 5.02 4.13 2.85
CA GLY A 68 4.36 5.14 3.64
C GLY A 68 4.07 4.69 5.06
N LYS A 69 3.47 5.60 5.81
CA LYS A 69 3.09 5.44 7.21
C LYS A 69 1.74 6.08 7.44
N VAL A 70 0.82 5.33 8.05
CA VAL A 70 -0.43 5.87 8.61
C VAL A 70 -0.22 6.13 10.08
N THR A 71 -0.56 7.33 10.56
CA THR A 71 -0.49 7.71 11.98
C THR A 71 -1.85 8.20 12.44
N LEU A 72 -2.34 7.68 13.57
CA LEU A 72 -3.55 8.18 14.22
C LEU A 72 -3.18 9.15 15.35
N PRO A 73 -3.89 10.28 15.48
CA PRO A 73 -3.69 11.22 16.59
C PRO A 73 -4.28 10.69 17.91
N ASN A 74 -5.26 9.79 17.84
CA ASN A 74 -5.88 9.16 19.00
C ASN A 74 -6.31 7.71 18.65
N PRO A 75 -5.77 6.67 19.31
CA PRO A 75 -4.83 6.71 20.43
C PRO A 75 -3.47 7.31 20.03
N PRO A 76 -2.83 8.10 20.92
CA PRO A 76 -1.57 8.74 20.60
C PRO A 76 -0.51 7.67 20.30
N TYR A 77 0.28 7.88 19.25
CA TYR A 77 1.37 7.00 18.79
C TYR A 77 0.96 5.68 18.11
N LEU A 78 -0.31 5.50 17.75
CA LEU A 78 -0.69 4.38 16.88
C LEU A 78 -0.29 4.69 15.44
N PHE A 79 0.63 3.88 14.89
CA PHE A 79 1.03 3.97 13.50
C PHE A 79 1.47 2.63 12.95
N ASP A 80 1.38 2.49 11.64
CA ASP A 80 2.04 1.39 10.93
C ASP A 80 2.53 1.84 9.56
N ARG A 81 3.55 1.14 9.06
CA ARG A 81 4.13 1.35 7.74
C ARG A 81 3.50 0.43 6.72
N PHE A 82 3.40 0.89 5.49
CA PHE A 82 2.91 0.10 4.37
C PHE A 82 3.78 0.31 3.13
N ASN A 83 3.69 -0.64 2.21
CA ASN A 83 4.20 -0.51 0.84
C ASN A 83 3.03 -0.65 -0.13
N PHE A 84 3.06 0.09 -1.23
CA PHE A 84 2.15 -0.15 -2.33
C PHE A 84 2.60 -1.34 -3.18
N ILE A 85 1.63 -2.12 -3.65
CA ILE A 85 1.84 -3.28 -4.51
C ILE A 85 1.70 -2.82 -5.96
N TYR A 86 2.75 -2.94 -6.75
CA TYR A 86 2.77 -2.63 -8.18
C TYR A 86 3.34 -3.82 -8.98
N LYS A 87 3.10 -3.86 -10.29
CA LYS A 87 3.74 -4.85 -11.16
C LYS A 87 5.02 -4.26 -11.73
N HIS A 88 6.14 -4.98 -11.65
CA HIS A 88 7.42 -4.53 -12.23
C HIS A 88 7.34 -4.15 -13.71
N LYS A 89 6.42 -4.78 -14.47
CA LYS A 89 6.21 -4.48 -15.89
C LYS A 89 5.42 -3.20 -16.16
N ASP A 90 4.73 -2.66 -15.15
CA ASP A 90 3.93 -1.43 -15.23
C ASP A 90 3.93 -0.73 -13.85
N PRO A 91 5.04 -0.09 -13.46
CA PRO A 91 5.17 0.51 -12.15
C PRO A 91 4.33 1.79 -12.00
N ALA A 92 3.68 2.26 -13.09
CA ALA A 92 2.70 3.34 -13.06
C ALA A 92 1.33 2.88 -12.55
N LYS A 93 1.09 1.56 -12.47
CA LYS A 93 -0.16 0.95 -12.00
C LYS A 93 0.01 0.30 -10.62
N ILE A 94 -0.73 0.82 -9.65
CA ILE A 94 -0.77 0.31 -8.28
C ILE A 94 -1.99 -0.59 -8.08
N TYR A 95 -1.80 -1.78 -7.54
CA TYR A 95 -2.80 -2.84 -7.39
C TYR A 95 -3.22 -3.09 -5.94
N GLY A 96 -2.55 -2.47 -4.98
CA GLY A 96 -2.90 -2.65 -3.57
C GLY A 96 -1.91 -2.00 -2.63
N MET A 97 -2.11 -2.27 -1.34
CA MET A 97 -1.30 -1.81 -0.22
C MET A 97 -1.02 -2.99 0.71
N GLN A 98 0.18 -3.07 1.27
CA GLN A 98 0.53 -4.07 2.28
C GLN A 98 1.20 -3.41 3.48
N PHE A 99 0.62 -3.58 4.67
CA PHE A 99 1.21 -3.20 5.95
C PHE A 99 2.37 -4.13 6.35
N GLN A 100 3.26 -3.63 7.20
CA GLN A 100 4.39 -4.40 7.69
C GLN A 100 3.94 -5.52 8.63
N ALA A 101 3.92 -6.75 8.10
CA ALA A 101 3.68 -7.94 8.89
C ALA A 101 4.79 -8.99 8.67
N LYS A 102 5.14 -9.69 9.75
CA LYS A 102 6.05 -10.85 9.73
C LYS A 102 5.31 -12.08 9.19
N PRO A 103 5.76 -12.67 8.07
CA PRO A 103 5.19 -13.90 7.53
C PRO A 103 5.15 -15.04 8.55
N GLY A 104 4.10 -15.88 8.48
CA GLY A 104 3.97 -17.09 9.30
C GLY A 104 3.65 -16.84 10.78
N LYS A 105 3.38 -15.59 11.18
CA LYS A 105 2.89 -15.28 12.52
C LYS A 105 1.35 -15.28 12.54
N PRO A 106 0.70 -15.90 13.55
CA PRO A 106 -0.73 -15.76 13.73
C PRO A 106 -1.11 -14.32 14.06
N ASN A 107 -2.34 -13.92 13.72
CA ASN A 107 -2.86 -12.57 13.95
C ASN A 107 -2.89 -12.19 15.45
N SER A 108 -3.05 -13.16 16.34
CA SER A 108 -3.04 -12.96 17.79
C SER A 108 -1.71 -12.44 18.34
N ASN A 109 -0.63 -12.51 17.57
CA ASN A 109 0.68 -11.98 17.96
C ASN A 109 0.87 -10.48 17.64
N TYR A 110 -0.14 -9.83 17.06
CA TYR A 110 -0.08 -8.42 16.69
C TYR A 110 -0.90 -7.58 17.67
N ASN A 111 -0.51 -6.32 17.83
CA ASN A 111 -1.28 -5.37 18.64
C ASN A 111 -2.69 -5.23 18.03
N PRO A 112 -3.78 -5.52 18.78
CA PRO A 112 -5.14 -5.39 18.28
C PRO A 112 -5.47 -4.03 17.68
N ASP A 113 -4.90 -2.94 18.23
CA ASP A 113 -5.11 -1.59 17.73
C ASP A 113 -4.48 -1.38 16.34
N VAL A 114 -3.35 -2.05 16.06
CA VAL A 114 -2.70 -2.03 14.74
C VAL A 114 -3.53 -2.84 13.74
N VAL A 115 -4.05 -3.99 14.16
CA VAL A 115 -4.94 -4.80 13.32
C VAL A 115 -6.24 -4.04 13.02
N GLN A 116 -6.76 -3.29 13.99
CA GLN A 116 -7.94 -2.44 13.78
C GLN A 116 -7.62 -1.29 12.81
N LEU A 117 -6.47 -0.64 12.94
CA LEU A 117 -6.02 0.35 11.97
C LEU A 117 -6.00 -0.21 10.53
N TRP A 118 -5.52 -1.44 10.34
CA TRP A 118 -5.54 -2.07 9.00
C TRP A 118 -6.97 -2.23 8.47
N GLN A 119 -7.91 -2.60 9.35
CA GLN A 119 -9.33 -2.74 8.98
C GLN A 119 -10.00 -1.39 8.69
N ASP A 120 -9.65 -0.36 9.45
CA ASP A 120 -10.18 1.00 9.24
C ASP A 120 -9.70 1.55 7.89
N VAL A 121 -8.42 1.36 7.57
CA VAL A 121 -7.85 1.72 6.27
C VAL A 121 -8.48 0.90 5.15
N ARG A 122 -8.71 -0.40 5.35
CA ARG A 122 -9.41 -1.25 4.37
C ARG A 122 -10.81 -0.72 4.08
N THR A 123 -11.59 -0.44 5.11
CA THR A 123 -12.95 0.11 4.98
C THR A 123 -12.93 1.45 4.22
N ALA A 124 -11.98 2.33 4.54
CA ALA A 124 -11.83 3.61 3.84
C ALA A 124 -11.48 3.42 2.35
N ILE A 125 -10.62 2.44 2.02
CA ILE A 125 -10.28 2.11 0.64
C ILE A 125 -11.50 1.53 -0.10
N GLU A 126 -12.23 0.61 0.53
CA GLU A 126 -13.47 0.03 -0.02
C GLU A 126 -14.50 1.12 -0.33
N ASN A 127 -14.76 2.03 0.63
CA ASN A 127 -15.65 3.17 0.43
C ASN A 127 -15.22 4.05 -0.74
N PHE A 128 -13.93 4.32 -0.89
CA PHE A 128 -13.42 5.10 -2.02
C PHE A 128 -13.78 4.45 -3.37
N PHE A 129 -13.63 3.13 -3.49
CA PHE A 129 -13.96 2.42 -4.72
C PHE A 129 -15.47 2.33 -4.97
N ASP A 130 -16.26 2.19 -3.91
CA ASP A 130 -17.73 2.18 -3.99
C ASP A 130 -18.30 3.55 -4.39
N ASP A 131 -17.71 4.64 -3.88
CA ASP A 131 -18.09 6.03 -4.21
C ASP A 131 -17.58 6.47 -5.59
N ASN A 132 -16.61 5.76 -6.16
CA ASN A 132 -16.05 6.02 -7.49
C ASN A 132 -16.22 4.80 -8.41
N PRO A 133 -17.46 4.34 -8.67
CA PRO A 133 -17.70 3.14 -9.44
C PRO A 133 -17.34 3.39 -10.91
N GLU A 134 -16.18 2.86 -11.33
CA GLU A 134 -15.70 2.54 -12.69
C GLU A 134 -15.91 3.53 -13.85
N THR A 135 -16.36 4.76 -13.62
CA THR A 135 -16.47 5.80 -14.68
C THR A 135 -15.12 6.32 -15.17
N ASN A 136 -14.01 5.85 -14.57
CA ASN A 136 -12.64 6.14 -14.98
C ASN A 136 -11.86 4.91 -15.49
N ARG A 137 -12.55 3.86 -15.97
CA ARG A 137 -11.93 2.75 -16.73
C ARG A 137 -11.44 3.26 -18.09
N HIS A 138 -10.28 3.88 -18.12
CA HIS A 138 -9.48 3.99 -19.34
C HIS A 138 -8.36 2.97 -19.26
N ASP A 139 -8.66 1.76 -19.75
CA ASP A 139 -7.63 0.86 -20.29
C ASP A 139 -7.22 1.33 -21.69
#